data_AF-A0A9E3KRE0-F1
#
_entry.id   AF-A0A9E3KRE0-F1
#
_cell.length_a   1.000
_cell.length_b   1.000
_cell.length_c   1.000
_cell.angle_alpha   90.00
_cell.angle_beta   90.00
_cell.angle_gamma   90.00
#
_symmetry.space_group_name_H-M   'P 1'
#
loop_
_entity.id
_entity.type
_entity.pdbx_description
1 polymer ?
#
loop_
_entity_poly.entity_id
_entity_poly.type
_entity_poly.pdbx_seq_one_letter_code
_entity_poly.pdbx_strand_id
1 'polypeptide(L)' 'MKISQILDEIHKLSQEERRIVLQELLNSLQKDKPQRKITELAGLGKDIWKGLDVEDYIRNERNWD' A
#
# COMPACT_ATOMS: atom_id res chain seq x y z
N MET A 1 8.75 -9.01 31.50
CA MET A 1 9.56 -8.02 32.24
C MET A 1 10.27 -7.00 31.35
N LYS A 2 10.77 -7.35 30.15
CA LYS A 2 11.49 -6.38 29.29
C LYS A 2 10.61 -5.29 28.65
N ILE A 3 9.39 -5.62 28.22
CA ILE A 3 8.50 -4.66 27.52
C ILE A 3 8.05 -3.51 28.44
N SER A 4 7.79 -3.78 29.72
CA SER A 4 7.39 -2.74 30.68
C SER A 4 8.49 -1.72 30.94
N GLN A 5 9.76 -2.15 30.95
CA GLN A 5 10.90 -1.24 31.11
C GLN A 5 11.09 -0.34 29.89
N ILE A 6 10.90 -0.88 28.68
CA ILE A 6 10.95 -0.11 27.43
C ILE A 6 9.85 0.95 27.40
N LEU A 7 8.64 0.62 27.88
CA LEU A 7 7.54 1.58 27.96
C LEU A 7 7.82 2.72 28.95
N ASP A 8 8.44 2.42 30.09
CA ASP A 8 8.88 3.45 31.04
C ASP A 8 9.96 4.36 30.46
N GLU A 9 10.89 3.83 29.68
CA GLU A 9 11.90 4.65 28.99
C GLU A 9 11.27 5.53 27.90
N ILE A 10 10.34 4.98 27.10
CA ILE A 10 9.60 5.76 26.09
C ILE A 10 8.76 6.86 26.75
N HIS A 11 8.20 6.62 27.94
CA HIS A 11 7.49 7.64 28.69
C HIS A 11 8.39 8.74 29.28
N LYS A 12 9.70 8.53 29.42
CA LYS A 12 10.62 9.60 29.83
C LYS A 12 11.03 10.52 28.68
N LEU A 13 10.85 10.07 27.44
CA LEU A 13 11.13 10.85 26.24
C LEU A 13 10.13 11.99 26.04
N SER A 14 10.58 13.04 25.37
CA SER A 14 9.73 14.13 24.88
C SER A 14 8.74 13.63 23.83
N GLN A 15 7.68 14.42 23.58
CA GLN A 15 6.66 14.05 22.60
C GLN A 15 7.21 13.86 21.18
N GLU A 16 8.27 14.59 20.82
CA GLU A 16 8.89 14.48 19.49
C GLU A 16 9.69 13.18 19.36
N GLU A 17 10.48 12.85 20.38
CA GLU A 17 11.24 11.60 20.43
C GLU A 17 10.32 10.37 20.43
N ARG A 18 9.19 10.43 21.13
CA ARG A 18 8.17 9.36 21.09
C ARG A 18 7.61 9.16 19.68
N ARG A 19 7.42 10.24 18.91
CA ARG A 19 6.97 10.15 17.51
C ARG A 19 8.02 9.49 16.63
N ILE A 20 9.29 9.83 16.81
CA ILE A 20 10.40 9.22 16.06
C ILE A 20 10.47 7.70 16.35
N VAL A 21 10.39 7.30 17.62
CA VAL A 21 10.41 5.89 18.01
C VAL A 21 9.21 5.13 17.42
N LEU A 22 8.02 5.73 17.41
CA LEU A 22 6.84 5.13 16.81
C LEU A 22 7.00 4.95 15.29
N GLN A 23 7.58 5.93 14.59
CA GLN A 23 7.85 5.84 13.15
C GLN A 23 8.84 4.72 12.83
N GLU A 24 9.93 4.59 13.58
CA GLU A 24 10.90 3.50 13.40
C GLU A 24 10.29 2.12 13.69
N LEU A 25 9.45 2.01 14.72
CA LEU A 25 8.69 0.79 15.00
C LEU A 25 7.75 0.44 13.83
N LEU A 26 7.03 1.43 13.29
CA LEU A 26 6.14 1.19 12.14
C LEU A 26 6.93 0.83 10.88
N ASN A 27 8.10 1.43 10.65
CA ASN A 27 8.96 1.12 9.52
C ASN A 27 9.59 -0.27 9.63
N SER A 28 10.05 -0.67 10.82
CA SER A 28 10.57 -2.02 11.05
C SER A 28 9.50 -3.12 10.94
N LEU A 29 8.21 -2.77 11.19
CA LEU A 29 7.07 -3.67 10.98
C LEU A 29 6.60 -3.74 9.53
N GLN A 30 6.90 -2.73 8.71
CA GLN A 30 6.76 -2.82 7.27
C GLN A 30 7.83 -3.78 6.75
N LYS A 31 7.51 -5.08 6.75
CA LYS A 31 8.21 -6.06 5.91
C LYS A 31 8.34 -5.44 4.53
N ASP A 32 9.54 -5.47 3.95
CA ASP A 32 9.83 -5.05 2.58
C ASP A 32 8.60 -5.35 1.72
N LYS A 33 7.83 -4.30 1.37
CA LYS A 33 6.74 -4.50 0.43
C LYS A 33 7.43 -5.07 -0.79
N PRO A 34 7.08 -6.28 -1.25
CA PRO A 34 7.73 -6.87 -2.39
C PRO A 34 7.69 -5.82 -3.48
N GLN A 35 8.85 -5.50 -4.05
CA GLN A 35 9.01 -4.47 -5.04
C GLN A 35 8.11 -4.87 -6.23
N ARG A 36 6.88 -4.34 -6.24
CA ARG A 36 5.82 -4.74 -7.16
C ARG A 36 6.34 -4.45 -8.56
N LYS A 37 6.46 -5.47 -9.40
CA LYS A 37 6.85 -5.27 -10.80
C LYS A 37 5.60 -4.91 -11.60
N ILE A 38 5.69 -3.93 -12.50
CA ILE A 38 4.59 -3.61 -13.43
C ILE A 38 4.15 -4.85 -14.23
N THR A 39 5.06 -5.79 -14.47
CA THR A 39 4.76 -7.07 -15.14
C THR A 39 3.81 -7.98 -14.35
N GLU A 40 3.60 -7.74 -13.04
CA GLU A 40 2.57 -8.43 -12.25
C GLU A 40 1.16 -8.09 -12.73
N LEU A 41 0.99 -6.97 -13.44
CA LEU A 41 -0.28 -6.55 -14.03
C LEU A 41 -0.49 -7.11 -15.45
N ALA A 42 0.52 -7.76 -16.02
CA ALA A 42 0.45 -8.30 -17.37
C ALA A 42 -0.63 -9.39 -17.44
N GLY A 43 -1.54 -9.27 -18.41
CA GLY A 43 -2.61 -10.25 -18.63
C GLY A 43 -3.88 -10.02 -17.81
N LEU A 44 -3.86 -9.19 -16.75
CA LEU A 44 -5.06 -8.89 -15.97
C LEU A 44 -6.17 -8.24 -16.81
N GLY A 45 -5.81 -7.42 -17.79
CA GLY A 45 -6.78 -6.82 -18.70
C GLY A 45 -7.48 -7.86 -19.60
N LYS A 46 -6.80 -8.93 -19.99
CA LYS A 46 -7.30 -9.88 -21.00
C LYS A 46 -8.62 -10.52 -20.58
N ASP A 47 -8.74 -10.89 -19.31
CA ASP A 47 -9.94 -11.54 -18.79
C ASP A 47 -11.11 -10.56 -18.62
N ILE A 48 -10.83 -9.27 -18.40
CA ILE A 48 -11.83 -8.21 -18.32
C ILE A 48 -12.46 -7.94 -19.71
N TRP A 49 -11.64 -7.97 -20.76
CA TRP A 49 -12.08 -7.74 -22.14
C TRP A 49 -12.68 -8.99 -22.82
N LYS A 50 -12.67 -10.15 -22.14
CA LYS A 50 -13.14 -11.40 -22.72
C LYS A 50 -14.66 -11.43 -22.81
N GLY A 51 -15.20 -11.52 -24.03
CA GLY A 51 -16.64 -11.58 -24.27
C GLY A 51 -17.34 -10.22 -24.27
N LEU A 52 -16.58 -9.13 -24.13
CA LEU A 52 -17.07 -7.78 -24.37
C LEU A 52 -16.98 -7.47 -25.88
N ASP A 53 -18.00 -6.82 -26.43
CA ASP A 53 -17.88 -6.20 -27.74
C ASP A 53 -17.07 -4.89 -27.58
N VAL A 54 -15.81 -4.95 -28.01
CA VAL A 54 -14.84 -3.86 -27.87
C VAL A 54 -15.30 -2.64 -28.67
N GLU A 55 -15.91 -2.84 -29.83
CA GLU A 55 -16.33 -1.74 -30.70
C GLU A 55 -17.55 -1.00 -30.14
N ASP A 56 -18.51 -1.73 -29.57
CA ASP A 56 -19.65 -1.13 -28.89
C ASP A 56 -19.23 -0.39 -27.62
N TYR A 57 -18.29 -0.95 -26.84
CA TYR A 57 -17.73 -0.26 -25.68
C TYR A 57 -17.04 1.05 -26.06
N ILE A 58 -16.18 1.03 -27.08
CA ILE A 58 -15.49 2.23 -27.57
C ILE A 58 -16.50 3.26 -28.09
N ARG A 59 -17.54 2.83 -28.81
CA ARG A 59 -18.59 3.73 -29.30
C ARG A 59 -19.32 4.41 -28.16
N ASN A 60 -19.65 3.67 -27.10
CA ASN A 60 -20.30 4.20 -25.91
C ASN A 60 -19.41 5.19 -25.13
N GLU A 61 -18.12 4.88 -24.98
CA GLU A 61 -17.14 5.77 -24.33
C GLU A 61 -16.81 7.02 -25.18
N ARG A 62 -16.95 6.96 -26.50
CA ARG A 62 -16.77 8.12 -27.39
C ARG A 62 -18.04 8.95 -27.55
N ASN A 63 -19.17 8.46 -27.05
CA ASN A 63 -20.43 9.18 -27.01
C ASN A 63 -20.49 10.13 -25.80
N TRP A 64 -19.39 10.84 -25.55
CA TRP A 64 -19.33 11.92 -24.58
C TRP A 64 -19.64 13.22 -25.34
N ASP A 65 -20.93 13.43 -25.63
CA ASP A 65 -21.51 14.73 -25.94
C ASP A 65 -22.14 15.34 -24.67
#